data_AF-A0A531KGX1-F1
#
_entry.id   AF-A0A531KGX1-F1
#
_cell.length_a   1.000
_cell.length_b   1.000
_cell.length_c   1.000
_cell.angle_alpha   90.00
_cell.angle_beta   90.00
_cell.angle_gamma   90.00
#
_symmetry.space_group_name_H-M   'P 1'
#
loop_
_entity.id
_entity.type
_entity.pdbx_description
1 polymer ?
#
loop_
_entity_poly.entity_id
_entity_poly.type
_entity_poly.pdbx_seq_one_letter_code
_entity_poly.pdbx_strand_id
1 'polypeptide(L)' 'AYRQDALACAAAMVDGPKRPRDLKTISPRAANILLHNVYGWFARAERGVYALTDVGRAALQRWPQSAR' A
#
# COMPACT_ATOMS: atom_id res chain seq x y z
N ALA A 1 -9.98 -8.35 6.71
CA ALA A 1 -9.69 -8.18 5.28
C ALA A 1 -9.02 -6.85 4.97
N TYR A 2 -9.64 -5.68 5.22
CA TYR A 2 -9.07 -4.36 4.82
C TYR A 2 -7.61 -4.13 5.22
N ARG A 3 -7.25 -4.37 6.49
CA ARG A 3 -5.85 -4.23 6.95
C ARG A 3 -4.89 -5.16 6.21
N GLN A 4 -5.29 -6.41 5.94
CA GLN A 4 -4.46 -7.36 5.20
C GLN A 4 -4.26 -6.88 3.76
N ASP A 5 -5.32 -6.42 3.10
CA ASP A 5 -5.21 -5.82 1.76
C ASP A 5 -4.31 -4.58 1.77
N ALA A 6 -4.41 -3.72 2.80
CA ALA A 6 -3.55 -2.55 2.95
C ALA A 6 -2.09 -2.93 3.19
N LEU A 7 -1.81 -3.96 4.00
CA LEU A 7 -0.46 -4.49 4.21
C LEU A 7 0.09 -5.10 2.91
N ALA A 8 -0.74 -5.81 2.14
CA ALA A 8 -0.33 -6.37 0.85
C ALA A 8 0.01 -5.26 -0.17
N CYS A 9 -0.80 -4.20 -0.24
CA CYS A 9 -0.48 -3.03 -1.06
C CYS A 9 0.79 -2.32 -0.58
N ALA A 10 0.99 -2.19 0.73
CA ALA A 10 2.19 -1.60 1.30
C ALA A 10 3.45 -2.41 0.96
N ALA A 11 3.39 -3.74 1.12
CA ALA A 11 4.49 -4.65 0.78
C ALA A 11 4.88 -4.54 -0.70
N ALA A 12 3.89 -4.44 -1.59
CA ALA A 12 4.10 -4.28 -3.02
C ALA A 12 4.66 -2.90 -3.46
N MET A 13 4.78 -1.93 -2.54
CA MET A 13 5.37 -0.60 -2.77
C MET A 13 6.74 -0.41 -2.09
N VAL A 14 7.30 -1.46 -1.46
CA VAL A 14 8.60 -1.35 -0.77
C VAL A 14 9.72 -1.00 -1.75
N ASP A 15 9.63 -1.51 -2.98
CA ASP A 15 10.55 -1.29 -4.10
C ASP A 15 10.35 0.06 -4.80
N GLY A 16 9.22 0.74 -4.58
CA GLY A 16 8.98 2.07 -5.10
C GLY A 16 7.50 2.45 -5.27
N PRO A 17 7.23 3.68 -5.74
CA PRO A 17 5.88 4.16 -5.99
C PRO A 17 5.15 3.32 -7.06
N LYS A 18 3.85 3.06 -6.86
CA LYS A 18 3.01 2.25 -7.78
C LYS A 18 1.73 2.99 -8.15
N ARG A 19 1.13 2.64 -9.29
CA ARG A 19 -0.21 3.11 -9.64
C ARG A 19 -1.25 2.19 -9.01
N PRO A 20 -2.44 2.69 -8.63
CA PRO A 20 -3.51 1.84 -8.09
C PRO A 20 -3.93 0.70 -9.02
N ARG A 21 -3.79 0.89 -10.34
CA ARG A 21 -4.07 -0.14 -11.35
C ARG A 21 -3.09 -1.31 -11.29
N ASP A 22 -1.83 -1.04 -10.96
CA ASP A 22 -0.78 -2.07 -10.89
C ASP A 22 -0.97 -2.95 -9.65
N LEU A 23 -1.57 -2.38 -8.61
CA LEU A 23 -1.87 -3.06 -7.34
C LEU A 23 -3.21 -3.79 -7.33
N LYS A 24 -4.00 -3.67 -8.40
CA LYS A 24 -5.29 -4.35 -8.51
C LYS A 24 -5.13 -5.88 -8.55
N THR A 25 -3.98 -6.37 -9.02
CA THR A 25 -3.60 -7.79 -8.98
C THR A 25 -3.33 -8.29 -7.57
N ILE A 26 -2.94 -7.40 -6.65
CA ILE A 26 -2.68 -7.70 -5.24
C ILE A 26 -3.97 -7.61 -4.42
N SER A 27 -4.74 -6.54 -4.61
CA SER A 27 -6.07 -6.40 -4.04
C SER A 27 -7.01 -5.68 -5.01
N PRO A 28 -8.21 -6.23 -5.28
CA PRO A 28 -9.23 -5.56 -6.08
C PRO A 28 -9.63 -4.17 -5.53
N ARG A 29 -9.38 -3.92 -4.24
CA ARG A 29 -9.72 -2.68 -3.53
C ARG A 29 -8.56 -1.71 -3.42
N ALA A 30 -7.41 -1.97 -4.06
CA ALA A 30 -6.21 -1.15 -3.95
C ALA A 30 -6.49 0.35 -4.15
N ALA A 31 -7.28 0.72 -5.16
CA ALA A 31 -7.65 2.12 -5.41
C ALA A 31 -8.34 2.79 -4.21
N ASN A 32 -9.32 2.10 -3.59
CA ASN A 32 -10.03 2.63 -2.43
C ASN A 32 -9.13 2.66 -1.19
N ILE A 33 -8.25 1.67 -1.03
CA ILE A 33 -7.30 1.62 0.08
C ILE A 33 -6.35 2.81 0.04
N LEU A 34 -5.76 3.08 -1.12
CA LEU A 34 -4.82 4.19 -1.31
C LEU A 34 -5.51 5.55 -1.21
N LEU A 35 -6.74 5.66 -1.71
CA LEU A 35 -7.51 6.90 -1.66
C LEU A 35 -7.94 7.24 -0.23
N HIS A 36 -8.49 6.28 0.51
CA HIS A 36 -8.97 6.52 1.87
C HIS A 36 -7.81 6.65 2.87
N ASN A 37 -6.69 5.95 2.62
CA ASN A 37 -5.48 6.03 3.41
C ASN A 37 -5.73 6.01 4.93
N VAL A 38 -6.61 5.11 5.40
CA VAL A 38 -7.14 5.10 6.78
C VAL A 38 -6.03 5.10 7.85
N TYR A 39 -4.89 4.48 7.54
CA TYR A 39 -3.77 4.33 8.46
C TYR A 39 -2.64 5.34 8.23
N GLY A 40 -2.74 6.22 7.23
CA GLY A 40 -1.65 7.14 6.87
C GLY A 40 -0.42 6.47 6.24
N TRP A 41 -0.57 5.23 5.75
CA TRP A 41 0.54 4.44 5.19
C TRP A 41 0.95 4.86 3.78
N PHE A 42 0.07 5.57 3.07
CA PHE A 42 0.28 5.93 1.68
C PHE A 42 0.31 7.43 1.52
N ALA A 43 1.08 7.90 0.55
CA ALA A 43 1.08 9.29 0.12
C ALA A 43 1.02 9.36 -1.40
N ARG A 44 0.40 10.41 -1.92
CA ARG A 44 0.35 10.65 -3.35
C ARG A 44 1.68 11.27 -3.77
N ALA A 45 2.52 10.50 -4.46
CA ALA A 45 3.79 10.98 -4.99
C ALA A 45 3.59 11.84 -6.23
N GLU A 46 2.67 11.41 -7.11
CA GLU A 46 2.31 12.14 -8.33
C GLU A 46 0.83 11.93 -8.68
N ARG A 47 0.37 12.52 -9.78
CA ARG A 47 -1.00 12.29 -10.25
C ARG A 47 -1.23 10.81 -10.60
N GLY A 48 -1.93 10.11 -9.71
CA GLY A 48 -2.28 8.70 -9.88
C GLY A 48 -1.17 7.72 -9.49
N VAL A 49 -0.11 8.20 -8.83
CA VAL A 49 1.00 7.39 -8.32
C VAL A 49 1.06 7.57 -6.81
N TYR A 50 1.14 6.46 -6.09
CA TYR A 50 1.21 6.44 -4.64
C TYR A 50 2.52 5.81 -4.19
N ALA A 51 3.08 6.35 -3.12
CA ALA A 51 4.28 5.84 -2.46
C ALA A 51 3.93 5.43 -1.02
N LEU A 52 4.77 4.56 -0.48
CA LEU A 52 4.72 4.15 0.92
C LEU A 52 5.38 5.23 1.80
N THR A 53 4.67 5.67 2.84
CA THR A 53 5.21 6.62 3.85
C THR A 53 6.09 5.90 4.86
N ASP A 54 6.81 6.64 5.69
CA ASP A 54 7.60 6.07 6.79
C ASP A 54 6.71 5.32 7.80
N VAL A 55 5.49 5.81 8.05
CA VAL A 55 4.50 5.11 8.88
C VAL A 55 4.09 3.77 8.25
N GLY A 56 3.90 3.74 6.93
CA GLY A 56 3.63 2.51 6.19
C GLY A 56 4.79 1.51 6.24
N ARG A 57 6.03 2.00 6.12
CA ARG A 57 7.25 1.18 6.27
C ARG A 57 7.36 0.59 7.68
N ALA A 58 7.12 1.40 8.72
CA ALA A 58 7.11 0.95 10.11
C ALA A 58 5.99 -0.08 10.37
N ALA A 59 4.83 0.08 9.74
CA ALA A 59 3.74 -0.89 9.84
C ALA A 59 4.13 -2.27 9.26
N LEU A 60 4.89 -2.30 8.16
CA LEU A 60 5.40 -3.57 7.62
C LEU A 60 6.42 -4.25 8.54
N GLN A 61 7.20 -3.48 9.30
CA GLN A 61 8.09 -4.07 10.33
C GLN A 61 7.29 -4.65 11.49
N ARG A 62 6.21 -3.97 11.89
CA ARG A 62 5.32 -4.43 12.98
C ARG A 62 4.44 -5.61 12.59
N TRP A 63 4.02 -5.67 11.33
CA TRP A 63 3.23 -6.75 10.75
C TRP A 63 3.93 -7.25 9.48
N PRO A 64 4.98 -8.07 9.63
CA PRO A 64 5.72 -8.61 8.50
C PRO A 64 4.76 -9.42 7.63
N GLN A 65 4.71 -9.04 6.35
CA GLN A 65 3.88 -9.73 5.39
C GLN A 65 4.71 -10.86 4.78
N SER A 66 4.21 -12.10 4.89
CA SER A 66 4.92 -13.26 4.38
C SER A 66 5.15 -13.07 2.88
N ALA A 67 6.41 -12.91 2.47
CA ALA A 67 6.77 -12.93 1.06
C ALA A 67 6.27 -14.27 0.49
N ARG A 68 5.36 -14.19 -0.47
CA ARG A 68 4.84 -15.37 -1.17
C ARG A 68 5.50 -15.46 -2.54
#